data_AF-A0A7X9KQP7-F1
#
_entry.id   AF-A0A7X9KQP7-F1
#
_cell.length_a   1.000
_cell.length_b   1.000
_cell.length_c   1.000
_cell.angle_alpha   90.00
_cell.angle_beta   90.00
_cell.angle_gamma   90.00
#
_symmetry.space_group_name_H-M   'P 1'
#
loop_
_entity.id
_entity.type
_entity.pdbx_description
1 polymer ?
#
loop_
_entity_poly.entity_id
_entity_poly.type
_entity_poly.pdbx_seq_one_letter_code
_entity_poly.pdbx_strand_id
1 'polypeptide(L)'
;MKKTLLLFLSSLLFLFSNGQKINEATALKLVTEKAKEIGISRQQISNSFVSDAYFNTISGTQMVYLQQGYKNTPLYNSLKVLAFKNNELVSSAGEYIAGLEKLVTPKSGLATLLPANAVLKAFADIKLSAPKIGFSQTKLNGRKYNFGILEGVNEEVLVERLWVPVFNNKGNVEAVKLAWVVQVVPVKSADWWMIQVDAQNGKIIGKNNLTIYEGQHNFNEDIINVEKIEKPEKDFFSITALQKNTSNNPSLVNTVNYLVIPYPAESPIHNGGTPAVRTNPWTNATGNATSLGWHNNGSTDYTISRGNNVWATEDRAGTNGSTIITPNGIPATSTTSPDPLNFQFAPNFSLDPTSPNYQQFAITNLFYWNNIIHDITYQYGFTEPAGNFQANNQGRGGAQNDYVIAIAQSSTGTNNANFATP
;
A
#
# COMPACT_ATOMS: atom_id res chain seq x y z
N MET A 1 48.19 32.06 37.72
CA MET A 1 47.25 32.70 36.76
C MET A 1 46.31 31.61 36.26
N LYS A 2 45.01 31.59 36.60
CA LYS A 2 43.90 32.33 35.96
C LYS A 2 43.80 32.11 34.43
N LYS A 3 42.89 31.21 33.97
CA LYS A 3 41.64 31.54 33.22
C LYS A 3 40.93 30.32 32.59
N THR A 4 39.62 30.15 32.90
CA THR A 4 38.45 29.71 32.05
C THR A 4 38.58 28.50 31.11
N LEU A 5 37.71 27.47 31.05
CA LEU A 5 36.26 27.23 31.31
C LEU A 5 35.28 27.95 30.35
N LEU A 6 34.23 27.22 29.89
CA LEU A 6 33.23 27.54 28.83
C LEU A 6 33.82 27.42 27.40
N LEU A 7 33.14 27.08 26.28
CA LEU A 7 31.74 26.76 25.88
C LEU A 7 31.84 25.63 24.79
N PHE A 8 30.88 24.74 24.48
CA PHE A 8 29.60 24.34 25.09
C PHE A 8 29.10 22.98 24.53
N LEU A 9 27.83 22.64 24.78
CA LEU A 9 27.02 21.52 24.29
C LEU A 9 26.77 21.54 22.75
N SER A 10 27.08 20.46 22.03
CA SER A 10 26.53 20.17 20.68
C SER A 10 25.62 18.94 20.71
N SER A 11 24.65 18.95 21.63
CA SER A 11 23.50 18.06 21.58
C SER A 11 22.65 18.42 20.35
N LEU A 12 22.96 17.81 19.21
CA LEU A 12 22.12 17.95 18.02
C LEU A 12 20.78 17.28 18.31
N LEU A 13 19.77 18.11 18.57
CA LEU A 13 18.38 17.71 18.68
C LEU A 13 17.95 17.16 17.32
N PHE A 14 18.03 15.84 17.15
CA PHE A 14 17.17 15.13 16.22
C PHE A 14 15.73 15.24 16.75
N LEU A 15 15.12 16.38 16.46
CA LEU A 15 13.67 16.51 16.46
C LEU A 15 13.16 15.60 15.35
N PHE A 16 12.91 14.33 15.70
CA PHE A 16 12.00 13.49 14.94
C PHE A 16 10.66 14.20 14.92
N SER A 17 10.35 14.88 13.82
CA SER A 17 9.00 15.36 13.56
C SER A 17 8.10 14.13 13.50
N ASN A 18 7.30 13.92 14.56
CA ASN A 18 6.23 12.94 14.55
C ASN A 18 5.17 13.40 13.54
N GLY A 19 5.39 13.10 12.27
CA GLY A 19 4.52 13.47 11.16
C GLY A 19 3.18 12.78 11.28
N GLN A 20 2.14 13.54 11.66
CA GLN A 20 0.69 13.28 11.62
C GLN A 20 0.14 11.95 12.18
N LYS A 21 0.98 10.98 12.56
CA LYS A 21 0.57 9.75 13.25
C LYS A 21 0.09 10.09 14.65
N ILE A 22 -1.14 9.75 14.94
CA ILE A 22 -1.75 9.97 16.24
C ILE A 22 -1.25 8.90 17.19
N ASN A 23 -0.83 9.31 18.39
CA ASN A 23 -0.37 8.37 19.40
C ASN A 23 -1.49 7.38 19.77
N GLU A 24 -1.18 6.08 19.78
CA GLU A 24 -2.15 4.99 20.02
C GLU A 24 -2.93 5.18 21.33
N ALA A 25 -2.29 5.66 22.41
CA ALA A 25 -2.95 5.91 23.68
C ALA A 25 -3.91 7.11 23.61
N THR A 26 -3.61 8.13 22.80
CA THR A 26 -4.51 9.26 22.53
C THR A 26 -5.73 8.82 21.71
N ALA A 27 -5.52 8.01 20.67
CA ALA A 27 -6.60 7.42 19.87
C ALA A 27 -7.50 6.51 20.72
N LEU A 28 -6.90 5.64 21.55
CA LEU A 28 -7.64 4.74 22.44
C LEU A 28 -8.40 5.48 23.55
N LYS A 29 -7.87 6.61 24.05
CA LYS A 29 -8.58 7.49 24.97
C LYS A 29 -9.86 8.05 24.34
N LEU A 30 -9.76 8.61 23.13
CA LEU A 30 -10.92 9.16 22.40
C LEU A 30 -11.98 8.09 22.14
N VAL A 31 -11.56 6.90 21.69
CA VAL A 31 -12.44 5.72 21.56
C VAL A 31 -13.11 5.34 22.88
N THR A 32 -12.41 5.44 24.01
CA THR A 32 -12.94 5.12 25.34
C THR A 32 -13.97 6.13 25.82
N GLU A 33 -13.75 7.42 25.54
CA GLU A 33 -14.71 8.50 25.83
C GLU A 33 -15.98 8.36 24.98
N LYS A 34 -15.84 7.95 23.72
CA LYS A 34 -16.93 7.79 22.73
C LYS A 34 -17.51 6.38 22.63
N ALA A 35 -17.14 5.47 23.55
CA ALA A 35 -17.50 4.05 23.53
C ALA A 35 -19.00 3.75 23.33
N LYS A 36 -19.87 4.55 23.97
CA LYS A 36 -21.33 4.41 23.88
C LYS A 36 -21.87 4.76 22.49
N GLU A 37 -21.31 5.78 21.84
CA GLU A 37 -21.69 6.22 20.48
C GLU A 37 -21.17 5.23 19.43
N ILE A 38 -19.99 4.65 19.66
CA ILE A 38 -19.38 3.61 18.80
C ILE A 38 -20.12 2.26 18.92
N GLY A 39 -20.88 2.05 19.99
CA GLY A 39 -21.62 0.81 20.25
C GLY A 39 -20.77 -0.34 20.80
N ILE A 40 -19.68 -0.04 21.54
CA ILE A 40 -18.76 -1.05 22.09
C ILE A 40 -18.59 -0.92 23.61
N SER A 41 -18.44 -2.06 24.29
CA SER A 41 -18.23 -2.11 25.74
C SER A 41 -16.78 -1.80 26.13
N ARG A 42 -16.56 -1.37 27.38
CA ARG A 42 -15.20 -1.19 27.93
C ARG A 42 -14.36 -2.47 27.89
N GLN A 43 -14.98 -3.65 28.03
CA GLN A 43 -14.30 -4.94 27.94
C GLN A 43 -13.84 -5.26 26.50
N GLN A 44 -14.63 -4.90 25.49
CA GLN A 44 -14.20 -5.00 24.09
C GLN A 44 -13.04 -4.04 23.81
N ILE A 45 -13.13 -2.78 24.27
CA ILE A 45 -12.05 -1.79 24.13
C ILE A 45 -10.76 -2.28 24.78
N SER A 46 -10.80 -2.85 25.99
CA SER A 46 -9.60 -3.38 26.67
C SER A 46 -8.95 -4.60 25.97
N ASN A 47 -9.65 -5.23 25.02
CA ASN A 47 -9.12 -6.29 24.16
C ASN A 47 -8.85 -5.81 22.71
N SER A 48 -9.10 -4.54 22.41
CA SER A 48 -8.94 -3.96 21.07
C SER A 48 -7.54 -3.36 20.90
N PHE A 49 -7.12 -3.23 19.64
CA PHE A 49 -5.85 -2.65 19.26
C PHE A 49 -6.11 -1.47 18.32
N VAL A 50 -5.42 -0.35 18.54
CA VAL A 50 -5.32 0.69 17.49
C VAL A 50 -4.32 0.14 16.47
N SER A 51 -4.80 -0.37 15.33
CA SER A 51 -3.93 -0.89 14.27
C SER A 51 -3.29 0.25 13.48
N ASP A 52 -4.01 1.37 13.34
CA ASP A 52 -3.45 2.65 12.91
C ASP A 52 -4.32 3.84 13.35
N ALA A 53 -3.73 5.04 13.39
CA ALA A 53 -4.44 6.29 13.65
C ALA A 53 -3.68 7.51 13.09
N TYR A 54 -4.38 8.35 12.33
CA TYR A 54 -3.82 9.54 11.68
C TYR A 54 -4.85 10.68 11.58
N PHE A 55 -4.39 11.89 11.31
CA PHE A 55 -5.27 13.01 11.01
C PHE A 55 -5.44 13.18 9.49
N ASN A 56 -6.64 12.97 8.97
CA ASN A 56 -6.97 13.27 7.58
C ASN A 56 -7.17 14.78 7.43
N THR A 57 -6.20 15.43 6.78
CA THR A 57 -6.18 16.88 6.55
C THR A 57 -7.22 17.37 5.55
N ILE A 58 -7.70 16.51 4.64
CA ILE A 58 -8.67 16.89 3.59
C ILE A 58 -10.09 16.96 4.16
N SER A 59 -10.52 15.95 4.92
CA SER A 59 -11.81 15.96 5.62
C SER A 59 -11.79 16.74 6.94
N GLY A 60 -10.59 16.98 7.49
CA GLY A 60 -10.38 17.52 8.83
C GLY A 60 -10.87 16.56 9.92
N THR A 61 -10.57 15.27 9.78
CA THR A 61 -11.01 14.21 10.71
C THR A 61 -9.85 13.38 11.25
N GLN A 62 -9.88 13.09 12.55
CA GLN A 62 -9.04 12.07 13.16
C GLN A 62 -9.58 10.68 12.80
N MET A 63 -8.78 9.90 12.09
CA MET A 63 -9.07 8.51 11.72
C MET A 63 -8.47 7.57 12.77
N VAL A 64 -9.24 6.55 13.18
CA VAL A 64 -8.78 5.50 14.09
C VAL A 64 -9.26 4.14 13.58
N TYR A 65 -8.31 3.24 13.32
CA TYR A 65 -8.55 1.86 12.92
C TYR A 65 -8.43 0.99 14.18
N LEU A 66 -9.58 0.55 14.70
CA LEU A 66 -9.69 -0.16 15.96
C LEU A 66 -9.97 -1.65 15.72
N GLN A 67 -8.91 -2.45 15.67
CA GLN A 67 -8.96 -3.89 15.46
C GLN A 67 -9.47 -4.63 16.70
N GLN A 68 -10.45 -5.52 16.55
CA GLN A 68 -10.92 -6.39 17.63
C GLN A 68 -9.80 -7.36 18.04
N GLY A 69 -9.81 -7.82 19.29
CA GLY A 69 -8.89 -8.85 19.76
C GLY A 69 -9.44 -9.65 20.92
N TYR A 70 -8.64 -10.61 21.38
CA TYR A 70 -8.92 -11.44 22.54
C TYR A 70 -7.61 -11.94 23.17
N LYS A 71 -7.48 -11.82 24.50
CA LYS A 71 -6.27 -12.26 25.25
C LYS A 71 -4.95 -11.73 24.67
N ASN A 72 -4.87 -10.42 24.47
CA ASN A 72 -3.69 -9.73 23.92
C ASN A 72 -3.21 -10.31 22.57
N THR A 73 -4.14 -10.75 21.72
CA THR A 73 -3.89 -11.15 20.33
C THR A 73 -4.98 -10.57 19.44
N PRO A 74 -4.66 -9.89 18.31
CA PRO A 74 -5.67 -9.30 17.45
C PRO A 74 -6.44 -10.36 16.65
N LEU A 75 -7.61 -9.95 16.15
CA LEU A 75 -8.48 -10.70 15.27
C LEU A 75 -8.22 -10.26 13.82
N TYR A 76 -7.81 -11.21 12.99
CA TYR A 76 -7.53 -11.01 11.58
C TYR A 76 -8.75 -10.43 10.86
N ASN A 77 -8.54 -9.29 10.18
CA ASN A 77 -9.53 -8.56 9.40
C ASN A 77 -10.88 -8.28 10.10
N SER A 78 -10.88 -8.06 11.42
CA SER A 78 -12.05 -7.53 12.15
C SER A 78 -11.70 -6.20 12.80
N LEU A 79 -12.16 -5.11 12.18
CA LEU A 79 -11.84 -3.74 12.55
C LEU A 79 -13.10 -2.88 12.58
N LYS A 80 -13.04 -1.81 13.39
CA LYS A 80 -13.88 -0.63 13.21
C LYS A 80 -13.03 0.51 12.68
N VAL A 81 -13.48 1.15 11.60
CA VAL A 81 -12.87 2.37 11.06
C VAL A 81 -13.71 3.54 11.57
N LEU A 82 -13.10 4.37 12.41
CA LEU A 82 -13.77 5.45 13.12
C LEU A 82 -13.22 6.79 12.63
N ALA A 83 -14.11 7.73 12.33
CA ALA A 83 -13.73 9.11 12.01
C ALA A 83 -14.31 10.06 13.07
N PHE A 84 -13.46 10.93 13.61
CA PHE A 84 -13.81 11.92 14.61
C PHE A 84 -13.55 13.34 14.09
N LYS A 85 -14.43 14.29 14.40
CA LYS A 85 -14.24 15.72 14.10
C LYS A 85 -14.51 16.52 15.37
N ASN A 86 -13.54 17.34 15.80
CA ASN A 86 -13.60 18.06 17.08
C ASN A 86 -13.90 17.12 18.28
N ASN A 87 -13.30 15.93 18.29
CA ASN A 87 -13.54 14.82 19.23
C ASN A 87 -14.94 14.16 19.19
N GLU A 88 -15.86 14.64 18.34
CA GLU A 88 -17.17 14.01 18.13
C GLU A 88 -17.10 12.92 17.05
N LEU A 89 -17.81 11.81 17.24
CA LEU A 89 -17.86 10.71 16.27
C LEU A 89 -18.72 11.12 15.07
N VAL A 90 -18.13 11.12 13.87
CA VAL A 90 -18.81 11.49 12.62
C VAL A 90 -18.97 10.34 11.63
N SER A 91 -18.18 9.27 11.78
CA SER A 91 -18.40 8.01 11.04
C SER A 91 -17.89 6.81 11.83
N SER A 92 -18.57 5.67 11.67
CA SER A 92 -18.23 4.38 12.28
C SER A 92 -18.59 3.28 11.29
N ALA A 93 -17.57 2.67 10.68
CA ALA A 93 -17.72 1.58 9.71
C ALA A 93 -17.07 0.29 10.23
N GLY A 94 -17.51 -0.86 9.73
CA GLY A 94 -17.01 -2.17 10.13
C GLY A 94 -17.63 -2.72 11.42
N GLU A 95 -17.54 -4.04 11.60
CA GLU A 95 -18.22 -4.77 12.66
C GLU A 95 -17.28 -5.63 13.50
N TYR A 96 -17.66 -5.80 14.76
CA TYR A 96 -17.02 -6.71 15.71
C TYR A 96 -17.82 -8.01 15.77
N ILE A 97 -17.11 -9.13 15.82
CA ILE A 97 -17.71 -10.44 16.04
C ILE A 97 -18.33 -10.46 17.44
N ALA A 98 -19.66 -10.42 17.49
CA ALA A 98 -20.43 -10.43 18.71
C ALA A 98 -20.29 -11.78 19.44
N GLY A 99 -20.15 -11.74 20.77
CA GLY A 99 -20.00 -12.96 21.57
C GLY A 99 -18.71 -13.75 21.30
N LEU A 100 -17.65 -13.09 20.81
CA LEU A 100 -16.33 -13.65 20.49
C LEU A 100 -15.84 -14.71 21.51
N GLU A 101 -16.02 -14.43 22.80
CA GLU A 101 -15.64 -15.31 23.92
C GLU A 101 -16.20 -16.74 23.79
N LYS A 102 -17.36 -16.91 23.15
CA LYS A 102 -18.01 -18.20 22.89
C LYS A 102 -17.39 -18.93 21.71
N LEU A 103 -17.01 -18.21 20.65
CA LEU A 103 -16.51 -18.74 19.38
C LEU A 103 -15.00 -19.08 19.38
N VAL A 104 -14.21 -18.43 20.25
CA VAL A 104 -12.74 -18.61 20.29
C VAL A 104 -12.31 -20.03 20.67
N THR A 105 -11.36 -20.62 19.91
CA THR A 105 -10.75 -21.93 20.16
C THR A 105 -9.25 -21.93 19.81
N PRO A 106 -8.36 -22.41 20.69
CA PRO A 106 -8.59 -22.90 22.05
C PRO A 106 -8.87 -21.77 23.04
N LYS A 107 -9.64 -22.02 24.11
CA LYS A 107 -9.90 -21.00 25.17
C LYS A 107 -8.63 -20.53 25.90
N SER A 108 -7.53 -21.28 25.83
CA SER A 108 -6.25 -20.91 26.45
C SER A 108 -5.65 -19.64 25.82
N GLY A 109 -5.74 -19.48 24.50
CA GLY A 109 -4.97 -18.48 23.75
C GLY A 109 -3.50 -18.86 23.52
N LEU A 110 -3.16 -20.14 23.66
CA LEU A 110 -1.80 -20.68 23.47
C LEU A 110 -1.72 -21.52 22.19
N ALA A 111 -0.66 -21.34 21.42
CA ALA A 111 -0.35 -22.17 20.25
C ALA A 111 0.43 -23.41 20.69
N THR A 112 0.09 -24.58 20.16
CA THR A 112 0.85 -25.82 20.35
C THR A 112 1.71 -26.15 19.14
N LEU A 113 1.28 -25.73 17.94
CA LEU A 113 2.08 -25.81 16.72
C LEU A 113 3.14 -24.69 16.72
N LEU A 114 4.40 -25.05 16.46
CA LEU A 114 5.49 -24.10 16.26
C LEU A 114 5.33 -23.33 14.93
N PRO A 115 5.74 -22.04 14.85
CA PRO A 115 5.59 -21.24 13.64
C PRO A 115 6.35 -21.82 12.43
N ALA A 116 7.52 -22.44 12.65
CA ALA A 116 8.27 -23.13 11.60
C ALA A 116 7.44 -24.27 10.95
N ASN A 117 6.66 -25.02 11.74
CA ASN A 117 5.78 -26.05 11.20
C ASN A 117 4.62 -25.44 10.39
N ALA A 118 4.16 -24.24 10.75
CA ALA A 118 3.17 -23.51 9.94
C ALA A 118 3.75 -23.07 8.59
N VAL A 119 5.01 -22.63 8.53
CA VAL A 119 5.72 -22.35 7.26
C VAL A 119 5.73 -23.59 6.36
N LEU A 120 6.09 -24.76 6.90
CA LEU A 120 6.09 -26.02 6.14
C LEU A 120 4.69 -26.39 5.62
N LYS A 121 3.63 -26.14 6.39
CA LYS A 121 2.23 -26.35 5.95
C LYS A 121 1.81 -25.37 4.86
N ALA A 122 2.19 -24.10 4.99
CA ALA A 122 1.89 -23.06 4.02
C ALA A 122 2.57 -23.34 2.67
N PHE A 123 3.86 -23.67 2.65
CA PHE A 123 4.59 -24.03 1.43
C PHE A 123 3.97 -25.25 0.73
N ALA A 124 3.57 -26.28 1.49
CA ALA A 124 2.92 -27.46 0.94
C ALA A 124 1.54 -27.14 0.31
N ASP A 125 0.76 -26.22 0.90
CA ASP A 125 -0.56 -25.81 0.38
C ASP A 125 -0.47 -25.11 -1.00
N ILE A 126 0.57 -24.29 -1.21
CA ILE A 126 0.87 -23.69 -2.52
C ILE A 126 1.80 -24.55 -3.40
N LYS A 127 2.01 -25.83 -3.04
CA LYS A 127 2.81 -26.81 -3.80
C LYS A 127 4.29 -26.42 -4.01
N LEU A 128 4.86 -25.61 -3.11
CA LEU A 128 6.31 -25.39 -3.05
C LEU A 128 7.02 -26.54 -2.33
N SER A 129 8.27 -26.77 -2.69
CA SER A 129 9.17 -27.67 -1.97
C SER A 129 9.34 -27.22 -0.51
N ALA A 130 9.46 -28.16 0.42
CA ALA A 130 9.67 -27.84 1.83
C ALA A 130 11.03 -27.13 2.03
N PRO A 131 11.06 -25.88 2.53
CA PRO A 131 12.29 -25.11 2.66
C PRO A 131 13.14 -25.59 3.83
N LYS A 132 14.46 -25.39 3.73
CA LYS A 132 15.37 -25.57 4.87
C LYS A 132 15.23 -24.37 5.82
N ILE A 133 14.56 -24.58 6.94
CA ILE A 133 14.40 -23.56 7.99
C ILE A 133 15.59 -23.61 8.94
N GLY A 134 16.38 -22.54 8.97
CA GLY A 134 17.50 -22.39 9.91
C GLY A 134 17.07 -22.05 11.34
N PHE A 135 17.99 -22.15 12.29
CA PHE A 135 17.74 -21.81 13.70
C PHE A 135 17.58 -20.30 13.96
N SER A 136 18.02 -19.44 13.03
CA SER A 136 17.98 -17.98 13.15
C SER A 136 16.65 -17.42 12.65
N GLN A 137 15.64 -17.40 13.51
CA GLN A 137 14.38 -16.69 13.30
C GLN A 137 14.35 -15.41 14.17
N THR A 138 14.03 -14.27 13.58
CA THR A 138 13.94 -13.00 14.34
C THR A 138 12.55 -12.87 14.94
N LYS A 139 12.46 -12.86 16.28
CA LYS A 139 11.22 -12.66 17.01
C LYS A 139 10.94 -11.17 17.19
N LEU A 140 10.01 -10.64 16.40
CA LEU A 140 9.77 -9.20 16.31
C LEU A 140 8.97 -8.63 17.52
N ASN A 141 7.87 -9.27 17.92
CA ASN A 141 6.97 -8.70 18.95
C ASN A 141 6.20 -9.75 19.78
N GLY A 142 6.80 -10.89 20.08
CA GLY A 142 6.12 -11.96 20.85
C GLY A 142 5.19 -12.85 20.04
N ARG A 143 4.51 -12.27 19.02
CA ARG A 143 3.56 -12.95 18.13
C ARG A 143 3.98 -12.99 16.66
N LYS A 144 4.85 -12.06 16.21
CA LYS A 144 5.47 -12.05 14.88
C LYS A 144 6.87 -12.66 14.87
N TYR A 145 7.16 -13.41 13.81
CA TYR A 145 8.43 -14.06 13.51
C TYR A 145 8.82 -13.74 12.07
N ASN A 146 10.10 -13.52 11.82
CA ASN A 146 10.68 -13.40 10.49
C ASN A 146 11.66 -14.57 10.27
N PHE A 147 11.46 -15.33 9.20
CA PHE A 147 12.30 -16.48 8.80
C PHE A 147 13.32 -16.13 7.70
N GLY A 148 13.35 -14.88 7.25
CA GLY A 148 14.16 -14.43 6.10
C GLY A 148 13.62 -14.95 4.77
N ILE A 149 14.38 -14.72 3.70
CA ILE A 149 14.10 -15.28 2.38
C ILE A 149 14.46 -16.77 2.39
N LEU A 150 13.50 -17.62 2.03
CA LEU A 150 13.66 -19.07 1.97
C LEU A 150 13.75 -19.57 0.51
N GLU A 151 14.20 -20.80 0.32
CA GLU A 151 14.25 -21.43 -1.01
C GLU A 151 12.84 -21.48 -1.65
N GLY A 152 12.69 -20.91 -2.85
CA GLY A 152 11.44 -20.88 -3.59
C GLY A 152 10.55 -19.65 -3.39
N VAL A 153 10.99 -18.65 -2.62
CA VAL A 153 10.30 -17.35 -2.47
C VAL A 153 11.20 -16.16 -2.80
N ASN A 154 10.59 -15.05 -3.23
CA ASN A 154 11.26 -13.78 -3.54
C ASN A 154 11.37 -12.84 -2.33
N GLU A 155 10.56 -13.06 -1.29
CA GLU A 155 10.42 -12.13 -0.15
C GLU A 155 10.59 -12.84 1.19
N GLU A 156 10.79 -12.07 2.26
CA GLU A 156 10.91 -12.61 3.61
C GLU A 156 9.63 -13.32 4.07
N VAL A 157 9.79 -14.53 4.62
CA VAL A 157 8.67 -15.32 5.16
C VAL A 157 8.33 -14.80 6.55
N LEU A 158 7.32 -13.93 6.60
CA LEU A 158 6.76 -13.37 7.82
C LEU A 158 5.65 -14.29 8.36
N VAL A 159 5.63 -14.49 9.68
CA VAL A 159 4.61 -15.31 10.36
C VAL A 159 4.06 -14.58 11.57
N GLU A 160 2.75 -14.34 11.61
CA GLU A 160 2.06 -13.71 12.75
C GLU A 160 1.03 -14.63 13.39
N ARG A 161 1.03 -14.70 14.73
CA ARG A 161 -0.05 -15.33 15.48
C ARG A 161 -1.25 -14.40 15.64
N LEU A 162 -2.38 -14.75 15.02
CA LEU A 162 -3.65 -14.02 15.09
C LEU A 162 -4.80 -14.96 15.49
N TRP A 163 -5.90 -14.39 15.96
CA TRP A 163 -7.19 -15.05 15.88
C TRP A 163 -7.74 -14.89 14.46
N VAL A 164 -8.33 -15.93 13.89
CA VAL A 164 -8.87 -15.94 12.52
C VAL A 164 -10.33 -16.43 12.57
N PRO A 165 -11.30 -15.66 12.06
CA PRO A 165 -12.67 -16.14 11.92
C PRO A 165 -12.74 -17.25 10.86
N VAL A 166 -13.47 -18.31 11.19
CA VAL A 166 -13.84 -19.38 10.26
C VAL A 166 -15.31 -19.22 9.94
N PHE A 167 -15.63 -19.15 8.66
CA PHE A 167 -16.97 -18.94 8.16
C PHE A 167 -17.58 -20.26 7.68
N ASN A 168 -18.86 -20.47 7.96
CA ASN A 168 -19.62 -21.57 7.37
C ASN A 168 -20.07 -21.24 5.94
N ASN A 169 -20.67 -22.21 5.25
CA ASN A 169 -21.16 -22.09 3.87
C ASN A 169 -22.24 -21.01 3.67
N LYS A 170 -22.73 -20.34 4.72
CA LYS A 170 -23.67 -19.21 4.67
C LYS A 170 -23.00 -17.86 4.97
N GLY A 171 -21.67 -17.79 5.00
CA GLY A 171 -20.92 -16.56 5.31
C GLY A 171 -20.97 -16.13 6.78
N ASN A 172 -21.51 -16.96 7.68
CA ASN A 172 -21.58 -16.64 9.11
C ASN A 172 -20.37 -17.22 9.85
N VAL A 173 -19.82 -16.49 10.82
CA VAL A 173 -18.71 -16.97 11.66
C VAL A 173 -19.18 -18.13 12.53
N GLU A 174 -18.64 -19.33 12.30
CA GLU A 174 -18.93 -20.54 13.09
C GLU A 174 -17.95 -20.74 14.24
N ALA A 175 -16.71 -20.29 14.08
CA ALA A 175 -15.64 -20.39 15.07
C ALA A 175 -14.63 -19.27 14.87
N VAL A 176 -13.85 -18.98 15.91
CA VAL A 176 -12.67 -18.12 15.80
C VAL A 176 -11.46 -18.93 16.28
N LYS A 177 -10.48 -19.15 15.42
CA LYS A 177 -9.35 -20.04 15.70
C LYS A 177 -8.06 -19.28 15.92
N LEU A 178 -7.24 -19.73 16.87
CA LEU A 178 -5.86 -19.26 16.95
C LEU A 178 -5.07 -19.85 15.78
N ALA A 179 -4.42 -19.01 15.00
CA ALA A 179 -3.72 -19.40 13.79
C ALA A 179 -2.38 -18.67 13.63
N TRP A 180 -1.49 -19.29 12.86
CA TRP A 180 -0.32 -18.64 12.27
C TRP A 180 -0.71 -18.18 10.87
N VAL A 181 -0.69 -16.88 10.64
CA VAL A 181 -0.81 -16.29 9.30
C VAL A 181 0.59 -16.21 8.72
N VAL A 182 0.83 -16.95 7.64
CA VAL A 182 2.14 -17.08 6.98
C VAL A 182 2.09 -16.33 5.65
N GLN A 183 3.02 -15.39 5.46
CA GLN A 183 3.26 -14.71 4.19
C GLN A 183 4.19 -15.56 3.31
N VAL A 184 3.82 -15.79 2.04
CA VAL A 184 4.61 -16.56 1.08
C VAL A 184 4.48 -15.95 -0.33
N VAL A 185 5.60 -15.56 -0.94
CA VAL A 185 5.66 -14.89 -2.26
C VAL A 185 6.51 -15.75 -3.22
N PRO A 186 5.91 -16.64 -4.04
CA PRO A 186 6.65 -17.66 -4.79
C PRO A 186 7.48 -17.09 -5.94
N VAL A 187 8.69 -17.61 -6.15
CA VAL A 187 9.60 -17.16 -7.25
C VAL A 187 9.03 -17.28 -8.67
N LYS A 188 7.97 -18.06 -8.88
CA LYS A 188 7.35 -18.36 -10.18
C LYS A 188 5.91 -17.87 -10.32
N SER A 189 5.46 -16.99 -9.41
CA SER A 189 4.13 -16.39 -9.48
C SER A 189 4.19 -14.92 -9.08
N ALA A 190 3.21 -14.14 -9.54
CA ALA A 190 2.97 -12.81 -9.00
C ALA A 190 2.17 -12.84 -7.67
N ASP A 191 1.75 -14.02 -7.20
CA ASP A 191 0.95 -14.16 -5.98
C ASP A 191 1.69 -13.70 -4.72
N TRP A 192 0.97 -12.97 -3.87
CA TRP A 192 1.40 -12.64 -2.52
C TRP A 192 0.45 -13.30 -1.51
N TRP A 193 0.76 -14.54 -1.12
CA TRP A 193 -0.14 -15.34 -0.30
C TRP A 193 -0.05 -15.00 1.19
N MET A 194 -1.20 -14.79 1.83
CA MET A 194 -1.38 -14.92 3.27
C MET A 194 -2.16 -16.20 3.57
N ILE A 195 -1.50 -17.19 4.15
CA ILE A 195 -2.06 -18.52 4.44
C ILE A 195 -2.32 -18.64 5.93
N GLN A 196 -3.56 -18.91 6.34
CA GLN A 196 -3.94 -19.07 7.74
C GLN A 196 -3.89 -20.54 8.15
N VAL A 197 -2.93 -20.87 9.01
CA VAL A 197 -2.66 -22.23 9.50
C VAL A 197 -3.11 -22.36 10.96
N ASP A 198 -4.03 -23.27 11.25
CA ASP A 198 -4.53 -23.58 12.60
C ASP A 198 -3.35 -23.89 13.56
N ALA A 199 -3.19 -23.05 14.60
CA ALA A 199 -2.04 -23.09 15.50
C ALA A 199 -2.11 -24.24 16.53
N GLN A 200 -3.09 -25.13 16.42
CA GLN A 200 -3.18 -26.36 17.22
C GLN A 200 -2.80 -27.61 16.43
N ASN A 201 -3.24 -27.71 15.18
CA ASN A 201 -3.17 -28.96 14.38
C ASN A 201 -2.51 -28.80 12.99
N GLY A 202 -2.22 -27.57 12.54
CA GLY A 202 -1.57 -27.33 11.25
C GLY A 202 -2.49 -27.47 10.03
N LYS A 203 -3.82 -27.55 10.21
CA LYS A 203 -4.79 -27.49 9.11
C LYS A 203 -4.84 -26.07 8.52
N ILE A 204 -4.88 -25.96 7.20
CA ILE A 204 -5.17 -24.68 6.53
C ILE A 204 -6.66 -24.34 6.76
N ILE A 205 -6.92 -23.15 7.30
CA ILE A 205 -8.27 -22.67 7.63
C ILE A 205 -8.68 -21.44 6.81
N GLY A 206 -7.76 -20.88 6.04
CA GLY A 206 -8.01 -19.78 5.12
C GLY A 206 -6.76 -19.48 4.29
N LYS A 207 -6.96 -18.76 3.18
CA LYS A 207 -5.91 -18.38 2.23
C LYS A 207 -6.38 -17.17 1.43
N ASN A 208 -5.66 -16.07 1.55
CA ASN A 208 -5.92 -14.83 0.82
C ASN A 208 -4.73 -14.52 -0.09
N ASN A 209 -4.99 -13.97 -1.28
CA ASN A 209 -3.97 -13.41 -2.15
C ASN A 209 -4.03 -11.88 -2.03
N LEU A 210 -2.89 -11.22 -1.82
CA LEU A 210 -2.76 -9.77 -1.88
C LEU A 210 -2.47 -9.27 -3.30
N THR A 211 -2.32 -10.20 -4.26
CA THR A 211 -2.25 -9.90 -5.69
C THR A 211 -3.64 -9.99 -6.33
N ILE A 212 -4.10 -8.87 -6.88
CA ILE A 212 -5.29 -8.79 -7.74
C ILE A 212 -4.83 -9.00 -9.19
N TYR A 213 -5.62 -9.76 -9.94
CA TYR A 213 -5.42 -10.03 -11.37
C TYR A 213 -6.58 -9.46 -12.18
N GLU A 214 -6.29 -9.00 -13.38
CA GLU A 214 -7.30 -8.62 -14.37
C GLU A 214 -8.12 -9.86 -14.76
N GLY A 215 -9.42 -9.86 -14.48
CA GLY A 215 -10.29 -10.95 -14.88
C GLY A 215 -10.73 -10.81 -16.33
N GLN A 216 -11.07 -11.92 -17.00
CA GLN A 216 -12.18 -11.83 -17.96
C GLN A 216 -13.43 -11.51 -17.14
N HIS A 217 -13.80 -10.23 -17.11
CA HIS A 217 -15.04 -9.78 -16.51
C HIS A 217 -16.22 -10.34 -17.30
N ASN A 218 -16.74 -11.49 -16.84
CA ASN A 218 -18.16 -11.75 -16.99
C ASN A 218 -18.87 -10.62 -16.24
N PHE A 219 -19.38 -9.64 -16.97
CA PHE A 219 -20.26 -8.60 -16.44
C PHE A 219 -21.61 -9.22 -16.05
N ASN A 220 -21.59 -10.01 -14.98
CA ASN A 220 -22.79 -10.13 -14.16
C ASN A 220 -22.94 -8.79 -13.46
N GLU A 221 -23.99 -8.07 -13.83
CA GLU A 221 -24.44 -6.85 -13.19
C GLU A 221 -24.93 -7.15 -11.76
N ASP A 222 -23.99 -7.39 -10.84
CA ASP A 222 -24.19 -7.09 -9.42
C ASP A 222 -24.17 -5.57 -9.27
N ILE A 223 -25.21 -4.93 -9.84
CA ILE A 223 -25.55 -3.55 -9.55
C ILE A 223 -25.78 -3.51 -8.05
N ILE A 224 -24.80 -2.92 -7.35
CA ILE A 224 -25.03 -2.36 -6.03
C ILE A 224 -26.23 -1.45 -6.21
N ASN A 225 -27.37 -1.84 -5.63
CA ASN A 225 -28.53 -0.96 -5.50
C ASN A 225 -28.12 0.18 -4.57
N VAL A 226 -27.44 1.18 -5.13
CA VAL A 226 -27.26 2.48 -4.52
C VAL A 226 -28.68 3.04 -4.39
N GLU A 227 -29.23 2.96 -3.19
CA GLU A 227 -30.48 3.62 -2.85
C GLU A 227 -30.40 5.06 -3.37
N LYS A 228 -31.46 5.51 -4.05
CA LYS A 228 -31.46 6.79 -4.78
C LYS A 228 -30.98 7.93 -3.87
N ILE A 229 -29.71 8.29 -4.00
CA ILE A 229 -29.18 9.54 -3.48
C ILE A 229 -29.87 10.63 -4.29
N GLU A 230 -30.80 11.35 -3.65
CA GLU A 230 -31.45 12.51 -4.27
C GLU A 230 -30.38 13.49 -4.73
N LYS A 231 -30.44 13.89 -6.01
CA LYS A 231 -29.44 14.74 -6.63
C LYS A 231 -29.30 16.04 -5.84
N PRO A 232 -28.12 16.40 -5.31
CA PRO A 232 -27.87 17.76 -4.87
C PRO A 232 -27.80 18.63 -6.12
N GLU A 233 -28.83 19.46 -6.37
CA GLU A 233 -28.80 20.50 -7.41
C GLU A 233 -27.84 21.64 -7.02
N LYS A 234 -26.53 21.36 -6.98
CA LYS A 234 -25.47 22.38 -7.01
C LYS A 234 -24.26 21.87 -7.77
N ASP A 235 -24.00 22.48 -8.93
CA ASP A 235 -22.76 22.29 -9.67
C ASP A 235 -21.56 22.75 -8.82
N PHE A 236 -20.80 21.81 -8.28
CA PHE A 236 -19.62 22.08 -7.46
C PHE A 236 -18.35 22.38 -8.29
N PHE A 237 -18.47 22.56 -9.61
CA PHE A 237 -17.36 22.89 -10.50
C PHE A 237 -17.36 24.37 -10.91
N SER A 238 -16.96 25.24 -9.98
CA SER A 238 -16.39 26.56 -10.32
C SER A 238 -14.89 26.53 -10.07
N ILE A 239 -14.14 26.12 -11.10
CA ILE A 239 -12.68 26.11 -11.10
C ILE A 239 -12.17 27.54 -11.32
N THR A 240 -12.29 28.40 -10.31
CA THR A 240 -11.84 29.79 -10.42
C THR A 240 -11.09 30.23 -9.15
N ALA A 241 -9.82 30.60 -9.33
CA ALA A 241 -8.94 31.24 -8.36
C ALA A 241 -8.64 30.44 -7.06
N LEU A 242 -7.63 29.56 -7.13
CA LEU A 242 -6.74 29.32 -5.99
C LEU A 242 -5.28 29.57 -6.41
N GLN A 243 -4.51 30.16 -5.50
CA GLN A 243 -3.23 30.78 -5.81
C GLN A 243 -2.14 29.75 -6.11
N LYS A 244 -1.29 30.08 -7.09
CA LYS A 244 -0.09 29.33 -7.46
C LYS A 244 0.97 29.45 -6.36
N ASN A 245 0.80 28.72 -5.27
CA ASN A 245 1.81 28.59 -4.22
C ASN A 245 3.00 27.78 -4.75
N THR A 246 3.97 28.49 -5.33
CA THR A 246 5.27 27.96 -5.74
C THR A 246 6.09 27.60 -4.49
N SER A 247 5.88 26.38 -3.98
CA SER A 247 6.67 25.81 -2.90
C SER A 247 7.96 25.19 -3.45
N ASN A 248 9.06 25.93 -3.33
CA ASN A 248 10.47 25.49 -3.36
C ASN A 248 10.75 24.05 -3.85
N ASN A 249 10.87 23.85 -5.17
CA ASN A 249 11.57 22.67 -5.72
C ASN A 249 13.09 22.88 -5.58
N PRO A 250 13.84 21.95 -4.96
CA PRO A 250 15.31 22.04 -4.87
C PRO A 250 16.06 21.33 -6.02
N SER A 251 15.37 20.91 -7.08
CA SER A 251 15.90 20.02 -8.14
C SER A 251 16.46 20.72 -9.37
N LEU A 252 17.29 20.01 -10.12
CA LEU A 252 17.84 20.44 -11.43
C LEU A 252 16.82 20.35 -12.58
N VAL A 253 15.73 19.59 -12.40
CA VAL A 253 14.74 19.27 -13.45
C VAL A 253 13.49 20.15 -13.28
N ASN A 254 13.30 21.13 -14.18
CA ASN A 254 12.15 22.05 -14.14
C ASN A 254 11.11 21.75 -15.21
N THR A 255 11.52 21.16 -16.33
CA THR A 255 10.67 20.89 -17.51
C THR A 255 10.81 19.45 -17.94
N VAL A 256 9.70 18.71 -17.96
CA VAL A 256 9.65 17.35 -18.50
C VAL A 256 8.49 17.23 -19.47
N ASN A 257 8.77 16.72 -20.66
CA ASN A 257 7.80 16.47 -21.71
C ASN A 257 7.64 14.96 -21.94
N TYR A 258 6.41 14.46 -21.88
CA TYR A 258 6.07 13.06 -22.17
C TYR A 258 5.15 12.99 -23.39
N LEU A 259 5.47 12.16 -24.39
CA LEU A 259 4.51 11.77 -25.43
C LEU A 259 3.78 10.52 -24.95
N VAL A 260 2.49 10.62 -24.67
CA VAL A 260 1.69 9.59 -23.98
C VAL A 260 0.26 9.53 -24.53
N ILE A 261 -0.47 8.46 -24.21
CA ILE A 261 -1.94 8.46 -24.30
C ILE A 261 -2.46 9.35 -23.17
N PRO A 262 -3.01 10.53 -23.48
CA PRO A 262 -3.25 11.54 -22.45
C PRO A 262 -4.47 11.21 -21.60
N TYR A 263 -4.40 11.47 -20.29
CA TYR A 263 -5.60 11.49 -19.44
C TYR A 263 -6.67 12.43 -20.04
N PRO A 264 -7.96 12.03 -20.08
CA PRO A 264 -8.56 10.83 -19.48
C PRO A 264 -8.71 9.62 -20.42
N ALA A 265 -8.07 9.59 -21.59
CA ALA A 265 -8.28 8.52 -22.57
C ALA A 265 -7.61 7.20 -22.15
N GLU A 266 -8.41 6.16 -21.96
CA GLU A 266 -7.96 4.85 -21.45
C GLU A 266 -6.96 4.13 -22.37
N SER A 267 -7.11 4.25 -23.70
CA SER A 267 -6.25 3.55 -24.66
C SER A 267 -6.21 4.25 -26.03
N PRO A 268 -5.30 3.86 -26.95
CA PRO A 268 -5.14 4.51 -28.26
C PRO A 268 -6.38 4.49 -29.17
N ILE A 269 -7.32 3.58 -28.92
CA ILE A 269 -8.56 3.42 -29.72
C ILE A 269 -9.75 4.22 -29.16
N HIS A 270 -9.62 4.76 -27.95
CA HIS A 270 -10.66 5.59 -27.33
C HIS A 270 -10.59 7.05 -27.80
N ASN A 271 -11.69 7.79 -27.66
CA ASN A 271 -11.72 9.21 -28.00
C ASN A 271 -10.70 9.99 -27.15
N GLY A 272 -9.91 10.85 -27.78
CA GLY A 272 -8.77 11.53 -27.15
C GLY A 272 -7.52 10.66 -26.96
N GLY A 273 -7.55 9.38 -27.36
CA GLY A 273 -6.45 8.42 -27.20
C GLY A 273 -5.26 8.61 -28.14
N THR A 274 -5.30 9.57 -29.07
CA THR A 274 -4.15 9.88 -29.92
C THR A 274 -2.95 10.34 -29.06
N PRO A 275 -1.73 9.79 -29.24
CA PRO A 275 -0.56 10.21 -28.48
C PRO A 275 -0.33 11.72 -28.56
N ALA A 276 -0.21 12.38 -27.41
CA ALA A 276 -0.03 13.81 -27.28
C ALA A 276 1.06 14.17 -26.27
N VAL A 277 1.76 15.29 -26.49
CA VAL A 277 2.79 15.77 -25.56
C VAL A 277 2.14 16.43 -24.35
N ARG A 278 2.54 16.01 -23.15
CA ARG A 278 2.20 16.64 -21.88
C ARG A 278 3.46 17.14 -21.20
N THR A 279 3.51 18.45 -20.94
CA THR A 279 4.59 19.12 -20.20
C THR A 279 4.20 19.26 -18.74
N ASN A 280 5.09 18.88 -17.81
CA ASN A 280 4.91 18.98 -16.36
C ASN A 280 3.51 18.54 -15.83
N PRO A 281 2.97 17.38 -16.24
CA PRO A 281 1.60 16.95 -15.92
C PRO A 281 1.24 16.91 -14.43
N TRP A 282 2.20 16.77 -13.52
CA TRP A 282 1.99 16.91 -12.08
C TRP A 282 1.39 18.27 -11.69
N THR A 283 1.63 19.35 -12.45
CA THR A 283 1.08 20.68 -12.13
C THR A 283 -0.45 20.77 -12.24
N ASN A 284 -1.12 19.71 -12.73
CA ASN A 284 -2.58 19.60 -12.71
C ASN A 284 -3.14 19.22 -11.32
N ALA A 285 -2.32 18.64 -10.44
CA ALA A 285 -2.67 18.34 -9.06
C ALA A 285 -2.10 19.40 -8.10
N THR A 286 -2.68 19.49 -6.90
CA THR A 286 -2.33 20.55 -5.93
C THR A 286 -1.73 20.00 -4.64
N GLY A 287 -0.98 20.86 -3.95
CA GLY A 287 -0.44 20.58 -2.62
C GLY A 287 0.68 19.55 -2.61
N ASN A 288 0.63 18.66 -1.62
CA ASN A 288 1.71 17.76 -1.25
C ASN A 288 2.06 16.69 -2.29
N ALA A 289 1.10 16.27 -3.12
CA ALA A 289 1.28 15.22 -4.13
C ALA A 289 2.41 15.54 -5.13
N THR A 290 2.64 16.83 -5.39
CA THR A 290 3.44 17.31 -6.53
C THR A 290 4.75 17.99 -6.12
N SER A 291 5.09 17.96 -4.81
CA SER A 291 6.21 18.72 -4.22
C SER A 291 7.62 18.28 -4.61
N LEU A 292 7.74 17.20 -5.37
CA LEU A 292 9.00 16.69 -5.94
C LEU A 292 8.92 16.54 -7.48
N GLY A 293 7.80 16.95 -8.09
CA GLY A 293 7.42 16.48 -9.42
C GLY A 293 7.38 14.94 -9.47
N TRP A 294 7.65 14.36 -10.65
CA TRP A 294 7.67 12.90 -10.82
C TRP A 294 9.07 12.28 -10.95
N HIS A 295 10.13 13.08 -11.08
CA HIS A 295 11.51 12.58 -11.33
C HIS A 295 12.47 12.74 -10.16
N ASN A 296 11.98 13.06 -8.96
CA ASN A 296 12.78 13.19 -7.75
C ASN A 296 12.15 12.35 -6.61
N ASN A 297 12.96 11.76 -5.73
CA ASN A 297 12.52 10.94 -4.57
C ASN A 297 12.85 11.59 -3.20
N GLY A 298 13.09 12.89 -3.19
CA GLY A 298 13.53 13.68 -2.04
C GLY A 298 15.05 13.63 -1.77
N SER A 299 15.81 12.77 -2.45
CA SER A 299 17.29 12.72 -2.36
C SER A 299 18.00 12.80 -3.71
N THR A 300 17.34 12.40 -4.79
CA THR A 300 17.98 12.13 -6.08
C THR A 300 17.06 12.51 -7.22
N ASP A 301 17.59 13.28 -8.18
CA ASP A 301 16.96 13.56 -9.48
C ASP A 301 17.27 12.41 -10.46
N TYR A 302 16.28 12.00 -11.25
CA TYR A 302 16.39 10.91 -12.23
C TYR A 302 16.11 11.38 -13.66
N THR A 303 16.99 11.00 -14.59
CA THR A 303 16.79 11.20 -16.05
C THR A 303 16.05 10.03 -16.73
N ILE A 304 15.48 9.14 -15.92
CA ILE A 304 14.79 7.89 -16.31
C ILE A 304 13.37 7.87 -15.72
N SER A 305 12.53 6.90 -16.11
CA SER A 305 11.17 6.68 -15.58
C SER A 305 11.13 6.20 -14.11
N ARG A 306 11.63 7.06 -13.20
CA ARG A 306 11.70 6.83 -11.75
C ARG A 306 11.58 8.15 -10.99
N GLY A 307 10.92 8.12 -9.82
CA GLY A 307 10.92 9.20 -8.83
C GLY A 307 10.26 8.76 -7.53
N ASN A 308 9.56 9.67 -6.84
CA ASN A 308 9.00 9.37 -5.52
C ASN A 308 7.87 8.33 -5.54
N ASN A 309 6.97 8.39 -6.53
CA ASN A 309 5.73 7.62 -6.50
C ASN A 309 5.85 6.28 -7.26
N VAL A 310 6.72 6.24 -8.28
CA VAL A 310 6.80 5.14 -9.26
C VAL A 310 8.25 4.91 -9.71
N TRP A 311 8.63 3.64 -9.90
CA TRP A 311 9.74 3.22 -10.75
C TRP A 311 9.20 2.28 -11.84
N ALA A 312 9.22 2.73 -13.10
CA ALA A 312 8.75 1.95 -14.23
C ALA A 312 9.92 1.41 -15.06
N THR A 313 9.85 0.12 -15.40
CA THR A 313 10.85 -0.62 -16.19
C THR A 313 10.16 -1.67 -17.07
N GLU A 314 10.83 -2.17 -18.10
CA GLU A 314 10.43 -3.44 -18.74
C GLU A 314 11.14 -4.64 -18.10
N ASP A 315 10.47 -5.79 -17.99
CA ASP A 315 11.13 -7.07 -17.65
C ASP A 315 10.68 -8.19 -18.60
N ARG A 316 10.95 -8.00 -19.90
CA ARG A 316 10.65 -9.03 -20.91
C ARG A 316 11.53 -10.26 -20.74
N ALA A 317 12.75 -10.09 -20.23
CA ALA A 317 13.72 -11.18 -20.09
C ALA A 317 13.53 -12.04 -18.84
N GLY A 318 12.65 -11.64 -17.89
CA GLY A 318 12.48 -12.33 -16.61
C GLY A 318 13.75 -12.27 -15.76
N THR A 319 14.45 -11.15 -15.83
CA THR A 319 15.78 -10.91 -15.24
C THR A 319 15.75 -10.08 -13.97
N ASN A 320 14.55 -9.66 -13.52
CA ASN A 320 14.35 -9.10 -12.18
C ASN A 320 15.04 -9.97 -11.12
N GLY A 321 15.62 -9.29 -10.11
CA GLY A 321 16.56 -9.90 -9.18
C GLY A 321 15.95 -10.96 -8.27
N SER A 322 16.72 -11.40 -7.27
CA SER A 322 16.28 -12.39 -6.29
C SER A 322 15.12 -11.93 -5.37
N THR A 323 14.60 -10.72 -5.56
CA THR A 323 13.45 -10.12 -4.86
C THR A 323 12.63 -9.29 -5.86
N ILE A 324 11.34 -9.07 -5.57
CA ILE A 324 10.48 -8.22 -6.42
C ILE A 324 10.88 -6.74 -6.28
N ILE A 325 11.43 -6.38 -5.12
CA ILE A 325 11.75 -5.00 -4.69
C ILE A 325 12.94 -4.39 -5.47
N THR A 326 13.77 -5.19 -6.15
CA THR A 326 14.84 -4.70 -7.03
C THR A 326 14.64 -5.13 -8.48
N PRO A 327 13.85 -4.38 -9.27
CA PRO A 327 13.79 -4.58 -10.71
C PRO A 327 15.16 -4.39 -11.35
N ASN A 328 15.59 -5.39 -12.14
CA ASN A 328 16.75 -5.27 -13.03
C ASN A 328 16.33 -4.81 -14.43
N GLY A 329 15.04 -4.58 -14.63
CA GLY A 329 14.44 -4.16 -15.89
C GLY A 329 14.94 -2.81 -16.41
N ILE A 330 14.85 -2.61 -17.73
CA ILE A 330 15.32 -1.38 -18.37
C ILE A 330 14.25 -0.28 -18.26
N PRO A 331 14.55 0.91 -17.69
CA PRO A 331 13.63 2.03 -17.64
C PRO A 331 13.56 2.78 -18.98
N ALA A 332 12.52 3.61 -19.15
CA ALA A 332 12.57 4.64 -20.18
C ALA A 332 13.64 5.68 -19.80
N THR A 333 14.41 6.16 -20.78
CA THR A 333 15.51 7.12 -20.56
C THR A 333 15.31 8.37 -21.39
N SER A 334 15.32 9.54 -20.77
CA SER A 334 15.14 10.81 -21.46
C SER A 334 16.19 11.03 -22.57
N THR A 335 15.76 11.56 -23.71
CA THR A 335 16.67 11.91 -24.83
C THR A 335 17.48 13.18 -24.60
N THR A 336 17.18 13.92 -23.53
CA THR A 336 17.87 15.15 -23.10
C THR A 336 18.13 15.15 -21.59
N SER A 337 19.14 15.89 -21.14
CA SER A 337 19.55 15.94 -19.73
C SER A 337 20.34 17.22 -19.44
N PRO A 338 20.26 17.80 -18.22
CA PRO A 338 19.35 17.44 -17.13
C PRO A 338 17.96 18.09 -17.27
N ASP A 339 17.85 19.20 -18.01
CA ASP A 339 16.63 19.99 -18.16
C ASP A 339 16.62 20.65 -19.56
N PRO A 340 15.55 20.53 -20.37
CA PRO A 340 14.38 19.68 -20.14
C PRO A 340 14.72 18.19 -20.20
N LEU A 341 13.89 17.35 -19.58
CA LEU A 341 13.80 15.93 -19.94
C LEU A 341 12.74 15.73 -21.03
N ASN A 342 13.02 14.84 -21.99
CA ASN A 342 12.14 14.53 -23.11
C ASN A 342 11.97 13.01 -23.24
N PHE A 343 10.78 12.55 -22.87
CA PHE A 343 10.30 11.18 -23.08
C PHE A 343 9.30 11.19 -24.26
N GLN A 344 9.77 11.65 -25.43
CA GLN A 344 8.94 11.85 -26.62
C GLN A 344 9.17 10.75 -27.67
N PHE A 345 8.79 9.52 -27.34
CA PHE A 345 8.95 8.37 -28.22
C PHE A 345 7.69 8.17 -29.06
N ALA A 346 7.75 8.49 -30.35
CA ALA A 346 6.61 8.27 -31.24
C ALA A 346 6.39 6.76 -31.47
N PRO A 347 5.27 6.17 -31.02
CA PRO A 347 5.00 4.77 -31.24
C PRO A 347 4.55 4.52 -32.69
N ASN A 348 4.91 3.37 -33.25
CA ASN A 348 4.26 2.85 -34.44
C ASN A 348 3.48 1.60 -34.02
N PHE A 349 2.17 1.76 -33.84
CA PHE A 349 1.27 0.68 -33.39
C PHE A 349 1.09 -0.45 -34.42
N SER A 350 1.62 -0.31 -35.64
CA SER A 350 1.69 -1.38 -36.64
C SER A 350 2.99 -2.19 -36.59
N LEU A 351 3.94 -1.84 -35.71
CA LEU A 351 5.14 -2.62 -35.44
C LEU A 351 4.98 -3.45 -34.16
N ASP A 352 5.88 -4.42 -34.00
CA ASP A 352 6.00 -5.20 -32.77
C ASP A 352 6.24 -4.28 -31.55
N PRO A 353 5.53 -4.50 -30.41
CA PRO A 353 5.66 -3.67 -29.21
C PRO A 353 7.04 -3.73 -28.53
N THR A 354 7.89 -4.70 -28.88
CA THR A 354 9.29 -4.75 -28.44
C THR A 354 10.23 -3.88 -29.27
N SER A 355 9.74 -3.25 -30.35
CA SER A 355 10.53 -2.28 -31.13
C SER A 355 10.95 -1.09 -30.26
N PRO A 356 12.19 -0.57 -30.36
CA PRO A 356 12.76 0.32 -29.34
C PRO A 356 11.91 1.55 -28.98
N ASN A 357 11.37 2.26 -29.98
CA ASN A 357 10.53 3.43 -29.72
C ASN A 357 9.16 3.07 -29.12
N TYR A 358 8.56 1.94 -29.52
CA TYR A 358 7.28 1.52 -28.95
C TYR A 358 7.46 1.00 -27.53
N GLN A 359 8.54 0.26 -27.23
CA GLN A 359 8.87 -0.15 -25.87
C GLN A 359 9.14 1.07 -24.96
N GLN A 360 9.93 2.05 -25.41
CA GLN A 360 10.17 3.30 -24.67
C GLN A 360 8.88 4.12 -24.45
N PHE A 361 7.99 4.19 -25.46
CA PHE A 361 6.66 4.78 -25.33
C PHE A 361 5.81 4.05 -24.29
N ALA A 362 5.78 2.71 -24.31
CA ALA A 362 4.97 1.91 -23.40
C ALA A 362 5.40 2.09 -21.93
N ILE A 363 6.72 2.07 -21.64
CA ILE A 363 7.25 2.32 -20.29
C ILE A 363 6.95 3.77 -19.85
N THR A 364 7.11 4.74 -20.77
CA THR A 364 6.77 6.16 -20.51
C THR A 364 5.29 6.34 -20.18
N ASN A 365 4.41 5.69 -20.93
CA ASN A 365 2.95 5.75 -20.73
C ASN A 365 2.53 5.09 -19.41
N LEU A 366 3.14 3.95 -19.06
CA LEU A 366 2.92 3.27 -17.78
C LEU A 366 3.35 4.16 -16.60
N PHE A 367 4.53 4.79 -16.69
CA PHE A 367 5.03 5.74 -15.70
C PHE A 367 4.10 6.96 -15.53
N TYR A 368 3.65 7.54 -16.65
CA TYR A 368 2.70 8.66 -16.65
C TYR A 368 1.38 8.28 -15.95
N TRP A 369 0.77 7.16 -16.32
CA TRP A 369 -0.54 6.77 -15.78
C TRP A 369 -0.49 6.39 -14.29
N ASN A 370 0.57 5.72 -13.82
CA ASN A 370 0.71 5.43 -12.40
C ASN A 370 0.88 6.72 -11.56
N ASN A 371 1.64 7.71 -12.06
CA ASN A 371 1.75 9.00 -11.38
C ASN A 371 0.44 9.81 -11.44
N ILE A 372 -0.31 9.78 -12.55
CA ILE A 372 -1.65 10.39 -12.62
C ILE A 372 -2.59 9.77 -11.58
N ILE A 373 -2.59 8.45 -11.42
CA ILE A 373 -3.42 7.75 -10.43
C ILE A 373 -3.01 8.13 -9.00
N HIS A 374 -1.71 8.18 -8.70
CA HIS A 374 -1.20 8.71 -7.42
C HIS A 374 -1.72 10.14 -7.17
N ASP A 375 -1.49 11.05 -8.12
CA ASP A 375 -1.80 12.47 -7.96
C ASP A 375 -3.31 12.71 -7.78
N ILE A 376 -4.16 11.97 -8.50
CA ILE A 376 -5.62 11.99 -8.34
C ILE A 376 -6.03 11.42 -6.98
N THR A 377 -5.60 10.20 -6.62
CA THR A 377 -6.01 9.53 -5.37
C THR A 377 -5.54 10.30 -4.13
N TYR A 378 -4.42 11.01 -4.21
CA TYR A 378 -3.98 11.94 -3.18
C TYR A 378 -5.01 13.05 -2.91
N GLN A 379 -5.61 13.65 -3.95
CA GLN A 379 -6.66 14.68 -3.76
C GLN A 379 -7.93 14.10 -3.09
N TYR A 380 -8.15 12.78 -3.17
CA TYR A 380 -9.25 12.06 -2.51
C TYR A 380 -8.89 11.49 -1.12
N GLY A 381 -7.70 11.78 -0.61
CA GLY A 381 -7.29 11.43 0.76
C GLY A 381 -6.40 10.21 0.89
N PHE A 382 -5.95 9.62 -0.23
CA PHE A 382 -4.87 8.61 -0.22
C PHE A 382 -3.52 9.32 -0.11
N THR A 383 -3.23 9.78 1.10
CA THR A 383 -2.04 10.55 1.49
C THR A 383 -1.06 9.68 2.28
N GLU A 384 0.09 10.24 2.65
CA GLU A 384 1.17 9.53 3.33
C GLU A 384 0.71 8.86 4.64
N PRO A 385 -0.01 9.54 5.56
CA PRO A 385 -0.53 8.88 6.77
C PRO A 385 -1.66 7.89 6.49
N ALA A 386 -2.29 7.93 5.30
CA ALA A 386 -3.34 7.01 4.88
C ALA A 386 -2.80 5.79 4.09
N GLY A 387 -1.46 5.66 3.96
CA GLY A 387 -0.80 4.51 3.33
C GLY A 387 -0.69 4.60 1.81
N ASN A 388 -0.48 5.79 1.25
CA ASN A 388 -0.12 5.91 -0.17
C ASN A 388 1.30 5.39 -0.47
N PHE A 389 1.59 5.17 -1.76
CA PHE A 389 2.84 4.56 -2.23
C PHE A 389 3.90 5.62 -2.54
N GLN A 390 4.88 5.82 -1.66
CA GLN A 390 5.95 6.79 -1.84
C GLN A 390 7.32 6.34 -1.30
N ALA A 391 8.38 6.69 -2.02
CA ALA A 391 9.75 6.46 -1.58
C ALA A 391 10.08 7.31 -0.33
N ASN A 392 9.60 8.55 -0.30
CA ASN A 392 9.90 9.52 0.74
C ASN A 392 8.67 10.39 1.04
N ASN A 393 8.20 10.31 2.29
CA ASN A 393 6.99 11.00 2.74
C ASN A 393 7.27 12.41 3.24
N GLN A 394 8.52 12.90 3.10
CA GLN A 394 8.95 14.27 3.44
C GLN A 394 8.57 14.68 4.89
N GLY A 395 8.58 13.71 5.81
CA GLY A 395 8.22 13.91 7.22
C GLY A 395 6.73 14.08 7.52
N ARG A 396 5.83 13.81 6.55
CA ARG A 396 4.38 14.01 6.68
C ARG A 396 3.67 12.94 7.50
N GLY A 397 4.23 11.74 7.58
CA GLY A 397 3.68 10.57 8.29
C GLY A 397 3.73 9.31 7.44
N GLY A 398 3.04 8.25 7.85
CA GLY A 398 2.97 6.99 7.10
C GLY A 398 4.20 6.07 7.23
N ALA A 399 4.11 4.92 6.56
CA ALA A 399 5.28 4.15 6.13
C ALA A 399 5.76 4.69 4.78
N GLN A 400 7.03 4.44 4.43
CA GLN A 400 7.67 4.95 3.20
C GLN A 400 8.67 3.92 2.66
N ASN A 401 9.18 4.14 1.45
CA ASN A 401 9.91 3.19 0.60
C ASN A 401 9.01 2.13 -0.05
N ASP A 402 7.74 2.47 -0.28
CA ASP A 402 6.68 1.62 -0.84
C ASP A 402 6.15 2.16 -2.18
N TYR A 403 6.98 2.92 -2.92
CA TYR A 403 6.68 3.39 -4.27
C TYR A 403 6.30 2.25 -5.23
N VAL A 404 5.44 2.54 -6.21
CA VAL A 404 4.96 1.52 -7.16
C VAL A 404 6.09 1.08 -8.09
N ILE A 405 6.37 -0.22 -8.07
CA ILE A 405 7.20 -0.90 -9.09
C ILE A 405 6.28 -1.27 -10.26
N ALA A 406 6.45 -0.59 -11.39
CA ALA A 406 5.57 -0.71 -12.55
C ALA A 406 6.28 -1.44 -13.71
N ILE A 407 6.00 -2.73 -13.87
CA ILE A 407 6.67 -3.58 -14.88
C ILE A 407 5.88 -3.59 -16.20
N ALA A 408 6.44 -2.98 -17.24
CA ALA A 408 5.97 -3.10 -18.61
C ALA A 408 6.42 -4.43 -19.24
N GLN A 409 5.60 -5.03 -20.10
CA GLN A 409 5.94 -6.21 -20.90
C GLN A 409 6.53 -7.38 -20.07
N SER A 410 6.02 -7.57 -18.84
CA SER A 410 6.49 -8.59 -17.90
C SER A 410 6.54 -10.00 -18.51
N SER A 411 7.60 -10.75 -18.26
CA SER A 411 7.73 -12.15 -18.66
C SER A 411 6.80 -13.10 -17.89
N THR A 412 6.10 -12.64 -16.85
CA THR A 412 5.29 -13.50 -15.97
C THR A 412 3.99 -14.00 -16.59
N GLY A 413 3.53 -13.43 -17.71
CA GLY A 413 2.32 -13.87 -18.40
C GLY A 413 1.87 -12.94 -19.52
N THR A 414 0.81 -13.33 -20.24
CA THR A 414 0.16 -12.52 -21.28
C THR A 414 -1.35 -12.45 -21.02
N ASN A 415 -2.03 -11.51 -21.68
CA ASN A 415 -3.50 -11.36 -21.61
C ASN A 415 -4.03 -11.11 -20.18
N ASN A 416 -3.23 -10.41 -19.38
CA ASN A 416 -3.53 -10.09 -17.99
C ASN A 416 -2.64 -8.93 -17.50
N ALA A 417 -3.10 -8.22 -16.47
CA ALA A 417 -2.29 -7.36 -15.60
C ALA A 417 -2.54 -7.72 -14.14
N ASN A 418 -1.56 -7.49 -13.26
CA ASN A 418 -1.71 -7.76 -11.83
C ASN A 418 -1.05 -6.68 -10.97
N PHE A 419 -1.50 -6.58 -9.72
CA PHE A 419 -0.98 -5.63 -8.74
C PHE A 419 -1.02 -6.27 -7.34
N ALA A 420 0.09 -6.21 -6.60
CA ALA A 420 0.20 -6.69 -5.23
C ALA A 420 0.20 -5.52 -4.23
N THR A 421 -0.69 -5.56 -3.24
CA THR A 421 -0.75 -4.60 -2.11
C THR A 421 -0.39 -5.32 -0.80
N PRO A 422 0.90 -5.45 -0.45
CA PRO A 422 1.38 -6.22 0.71
C PRO A 422 1.10 -5.57 2.08
#